data_AF-A0A2I2YCQ9-F1
#
_entry.id   AF-A0A2I2YCQ9-F1
#
_cell.length_a   1.000
_cell.length_b   1.000
_cell.length_c   1.000
_cell.angle_alpha   90.00
_cell.angle_beta   90.00
_cell.angle_gamma   90.00
#
_symmetry.space_group_name_H-M   'P 1'
#
loop_
_entity.id
_entity.type
_entity.pdbx_description
1 polymer ?
#
loop_
_entity_poly.entity_id
_entity_poly.type
_entity_poly.pdbx_seq_one_letter_code
_entity_poly.pdbx_strand_id
1 'polypeptide(L)'
;MKKVRLKELESRLQQVDGFEKPKLLLEQYPTRPHIAACMLYTIHNTYDDIENKVVADLGCGCGVLSIGTAMLGAGLCVGFDIDEDALEIFNRNAEEFELTNIDMVQCDVCLLSNRMSKSFDTVIMNPPFGTKNNKELRYDLPASYKFHKKKSVDIEVDLIRFSF
;
A
#
# COMPACT_ATOMS: atom_id res chain seq x y z
N MET A 1 -21.03 -4.88 -9.66
CA MET A 1 -21.45 -4.13 -8.44
C MET A 1 -21.94 -2.71 -8.81
N LYS A 2 -22.52 -1.90 -7.90
CA LYS A 2 -22.76 -0.46 -8.20
C LYS A 2 -21.41 0.25 -8.30
N LYS A 3 -21.20 1.05 -9.35
CA LYS A 3 -19.92 1.73 -9.62
C LYS A 3 -19.64 2.82 -8.58
N VAL A 4 -18.59 2.65 -7.77
CA VAL A 4 -18.14 3.63 -6.75
C VAL A 4 -17.37 4.76 -7.42
N ARG A 5 -17.65 6.02 -7.07
CA ARG A 5 -16.92 7.17 -7.63
C ARG A 5 -15.62 7.40 -6.87
N LEU A 6 -14.60 7.96 -7.52
CA LEU A 6 -13.28 8.24 -6.92
C LEU A 6 -13.38 9.00 -5.57
N LYS A 7 -14.16 10.08 -5.51
CA LYS A 7 -14.35 10.87 -4.27
C LYS A 7 -15.07 10.11 -3.18
N GLU A 8 -15.97 9.20 -3.55
CA GLU A 8 -16.69 8.37 -2.59
C GLU A 8 -15.76 7.31 -1.99
N LEU A 9 -14.92 6.68 -2.82
CA LEU A 9 -13.85 5.78 -2.35
C LEU A 9 -12.89 6.53 -1.42
N GLU A 10 -12.39 7.70 -1.82
CA GLU A 10 -11.51 8.52 -0.98
C GLU A 10 -12.15 8.87 0.37
N SER A 11 -13.42 9.29 0.37
CA SER A 11 -14.14 9.63 1.59
C SER A 11 -14.29 8.44 2.54
N ARG A 12 -14.53 7.24 2.01
CA ARG A 12 -14.64 6.03 2.83
C ARG A 12 -13.28 5.61 3.38
N LEU A 13 -12.21 5.70 2.58
CA LEU A 13 -10.85 5.39 3.03
C LEU A 13 -10.33 6.32 4.13
N GLN A 14 -10.92 7.52 4.30
CA GLN A 14 -10.62 8.39 5.44
C GLN A 14 -11.11 7.86 6.79
N GLN A 15 -12.02 6.88 6.80
CA GLN A 15 -12.55 6.27 8.03
C GLN A 15 -11.74 5.04 8.47
N VAL A 16 -10.72 4.65 7.71
CA VAL A 16 -9.84 3.54 8.09
C VAL A 16 -8.90 4.01 9.19
N ASP A 17 -8.94 3.35 10.34
CA ASP A 17 -8.02 3.63 11.44
C ASP A 17 -6.57 3.36 11.02
N GLY A 18 -5.67 4.25 11.45
CA GLY A 18 -4.23 4.09 11.25
C GLY A 18 -3.53 3.46 12.45
N PHE A 19 -2.20 3.38 12.37
CA PHE A 19 -1.37 2.81 13.44
C PHE A 19 -1.52 3.58 14.76
N GLU A 20 -1.84 2.86 15.84
CA GLU A 20 -1.88 3.42 17.20
C GLU A 20 -0.47 3.74 17.72
N LYS A 21 0.49 2.84 17.48
CA LYS A 21 1.90 3.00 17.87
C LYS A 21 2.83 2.59 16.71
N PRO A 22 3.05 3.46 15.72
CA PRO A 22 3.81 3.12 14.53
C PRO A 22 5.28 2.76 14.86
N LYS A 23 5.75 1.66 14.29
CA LYS A 23 7.12 1.14 14.40
C LYS A 23 7.99 1.75 13.31
N LEU A 24 8.87 2.68 13.70
CA LEU A 24 9.73 3.44 12.78
C LEU A 24 10.60 2.54 11.88
N LEU A 25 11.16 1.45 12.42
CA LEU A 25 12.02 0.53 11.68
C LEU A 25 11.29 -0.27 10.59
N LEU A 26 9.96 -0.37 10.68
CA LEU A 26 9.10 -0.99 9.67
C LEU A 26 8.51 0.04 8.70
N GLU A 27 8.89 1.31 8.82
CA GLU A 27 8.37 2.40 7.99
C GLU A 27 6.83 2.48 8.00
N GLN A 28 6.21 2.32 9.18
CA GLN A 28 4.76 2.32 9.33
C GLN A 28 4.14 3.71 9.18
N TYR A 29 3.63 3.99 7.98
CA TYR A 29 2.76 5.13 7.69
C TYR A 29 1.60 4.64 6.80
N PRO A 30 0.34 4.99 7.11
CA PRO A 30 -0.77 4.54 6.29
C PRO A 30 -0.72 5.23 4.93
N THR A 31 -1.08 4.49 3.86
CA THR A 31 -1.28 5.09 2.54
C THR A 31 -2.35 6.17 2.64
N ARG A 32 -2.04 7.40 2.23
CA ARG A 32 -3.00 8.51 2.36
C ARG A 32 -4.26 8.23 1.52
N PRO A 33 -5.48 8.50 2.03
CA PRO A 33 -6.73 8.16 1.34
C PRO A 33 -6.81 8.66 -0.10
N HIS A 34 -6.33 9.87 -0.37
CA HIS A 34 -6.29 10.43 -1.73
C HIS A 34 -5.42 9.61 -2.70
N ILE A 35 -4.23 9.18 -2.23
CA ILE A 35 -3.30 8.37 -3.02
C ILE A 35 -3.86 6.96 -3.22
N ALA A 36 -4.36 6.35 -2.15
CA ALA A 36 -4.98 5.03 -2.19
C ALA A 36 -6.18 5.00 -3.14
N ALA A 37 -7.10 5.96 -3.02
CA ALA A 37 -8.27 6.03 -3.89
C ALA A 37 -7.87 6.23 -5.36
N CYS A 38 -6.92 7.11 -5.66
CA CYS A 38 -6.44 7.34 -7.03
C CYS A 38 -5.82 6.07 -7.63
N MET A 39 -4.98 5.38 -6.86
CA MET A 39 -4.34 4.13 -7.25
C MET A 39 -5.38 3.04 -7.52
N LEU A 40 -6.22 2.71 -6.54
CA LEU A 40 -7.21 1.64 -6.63
C LEU A 40 -8.27 1.92 -7.71
N TYR A 41 -8.71 3.17 -7.83
CA TYR A 41 -9.68 3.56 -8.86
C TYR A 41 -9.09 3.39 -10.27
N THR A 42 -7.80 3.70 -10.45
CA THR A 42 -7.08 3.47 -11.70
C THR A 42 -6.99 1.98 -12.02
N ILE A 43 -6.56 1.16 -11.06
CA ILE A 43 -6.46 -0.30 -11.19
C ILE A 43 -7.81 -0.89 -11.61
N HIS A 44 -8.88 -0.54 -10.91
CA HIS A 44 -10.22 -1.05 -11.19
C HIS A 44 -10.79 -0.55 -12.53
N ASN A 45 -10.81 0.76 -12.78
CA ASN A 45 -11.55 1.30 -13.93
C ASN A 45 -10.77 1.25 -15.26
N THR A 46 -9.44 1.26 -15.20
CA THR A 46 -8.60 1.29 -16.41
C THR A 46 -8.14 -0.09 -16.82
N TYR A 47 -7.84 -0.95 -15.84
CA TYR A 47 -7.22 -2.25 -16.08
C TYR A 47 -8.12 -3.44 -15.72
N ASP A 48 -9.24 -3.22 -15.01
CA ASP A 48 -10.17 -4.28 -14.59
C ASP A 48 -9.51 -5.38 -13.72
N ASP A 49 -8.50 -4.98 -12.94
CA ASP A 49 -7.65 -5.88 -12.15
C ASP A 49 -8.07 -5.98 -10.67
N ILE A 50 -9.32 -5.61 -10.35
CA ILE A 50 -9.88 -5.75 -8.98
C ILE A 50 -11.18 -6.55 -8.97
N GLU A 51 -12.21 -6.22 -9.76
CA GLU A 51 -13.53 -6.87 -9.63
C GLU A 51 -13.41 -8.38 -9.92
N ASN A 52 -13.91 -9.21 -8.99
CA ASN A 52 -13.84 -10.68 -9.04
C ASN A 52 -12.41 -11.27 -9.10
N LYS A 53 -11.37 -10.50 -8.75
CA LYS A 53 -9.98 -10.97 -8.68
C LYS A 53 -9.60 -11.44 -7.28
N VAL A 54 -8.59 -12.31 -7.21
CA VAL A 54 -7.88 -12.63 -5.97
C VAL A 54 -6.66 -11.71 -5.87
N VAL A 55 -6.68 -10.80 -4.91
CA VAL A 55 -5.70 -9.72 -4.77
C VAL A 55 -4.85 -9.94 -3.51
N ALA A 56 -3.53 -9.77 -3.62
CA ALA A 56 -2.63 -9.70 -2.47
C ALA A 56 -2.23 -8.26 -2.17
N ASP A 57 -2.23 -7.88 -0.89
CA ASP A 57 -1.71 -6.60 -0.39
C ASP A 57 -0.45 -6.87 0.45
N LEU A 58 0.73 -6.53 -0.08
CA LEU A 58 2.01 -6.82 0.58
C LEU A 58 2.46 -5.62 1.44
N GLY A 59 2.61 -5.85 2.74
CA GLY A 59 2.77 -4.79 3.72
C GLY A 59 1.47 -4.02 3.93
N CYS A 60 0.38 -4.75 4.18
CA CYS A 60 -0.97 -4.18 4.20
C CYS A 60 -1.20 -3.15 5.32
N GLY A 61 -0.37 -3.16 6.37
CA GLY A 61 -0.51 -2.30 7.53
C GLY A 61 -1.91 -2.40 8.12
N CYS A 62 -2.53 -1.24 8.40
CA CYS A 62 -3.91 -1.15 8.91
C CYS A 62 -5.00 -1.37 7.83
N GLY A 63 -4.62 -1.74 6.60
CA GLY A 63 -5.55 -2.24 5.59
C GLY A 63 -6.15 -1.21 4.63
N VAL A 64 -5.62 0.02 4.53
CA VAL A 64 -6.20 1.06 3.65
C VAL A 64 -6.38 0.57 2.21
N LEU A 65 -5.38 -0.11 1.65
CA LEU A 65 -5.43 -0.62 0.28
C LEU A 65 -6.36 -1.84 0.18
N SER A 66 -6.27 -2.77 1.13
CA SER A 66 -7.11 -3.96 1.20
C SER A 66 -8.61 -3.64 1.33
N ILE A 67 -8.99 -2.70 2.21
CA ILE A 67 -10.37 -2.22 2.40
C ILE A 67 -10.92 -1.62 1.12
N GLY A 68 -10.14 -0.73 0.48
CA GLY A 68 -10.56 -0.12 -0.79
C GLY A 68 -10.71 -1.15 -1.91
N THR A 69 -9.85 -2.17 -1.94
CA THR A 69 -9.88 -3.27 -2.91
C THR A 69 -11.12 -4.14 -2.72
N ALA A 70 -11.42 -4.53 -1.48
CA ALA A 70 -12.61 -5.27 -1.12
C ALA A 70 -13.89 -4.50 -1.47
N MET A 71 -13.95 -3.20 -1.15
CA MET A 71 -15.06 -2.31 -1.50
C MET A 71 -15.27 -2.09 -3.00
N LEU A 72 -14.24 -2.32 -3.82
CA LEU A 72 -14.30 -2.26 -5.28
C LEU A 72 -14.67 -3.61 -5.91
N GLY A 73 -14.94 -4.64 -5.09
CA GLY A 73 -15.55 -5.89 -5.53
C GLY A 73 -14.55 -6.99 -5.83
N ALA A 74 -13.37 -6.98 -5.20
CA ALA A 74 -12.48 -8.14 -5.23
C ALA A 74 -13.21 -9.42 -4.79
N GLY A 75 -12.89 -10.54 -5.43
CA GLY A 75 -13.40 -11.84 -5.00
C GLY A 75 -12.83 -12.21 -3.62
N LEU A 76 -11.54 -11.96 -3.44
CA LEU A 76 -10.83 -12.07 -2.15
C LEU A 76 -9.64 -11.12 -2.15
N CYS A 77 -9.43 -10.39 -1.06
CA CYS A 77 -8.21 -9.63 -0.82
C CYS A 77 -7.48 -10.21 0.40
N VAL A 78 -6.23 -10.64 0.22
CA VAL A 78 -5.41 -11.19 1.32
C VAL A 78 -4.31 -10.18 1.67
N GLY A 79 -4.36 -9.66 2.88
CA GLY A 79 -3.33 -8.77 3.41
C GLY A 79 -2.22 -9.54 4.09
N PHE A 80 -0.98 -9.16 3.78
CA PHE A 80 0.22 -9.72 4.39
C PHE A 80 0.97 -8.62 5.13
N ASP A 81 1.24 -8.81 6.42
CA ASP A 81 2.09 -7.92 7.20
C ASP A 81 2.93 -8.72 8.21
N ILE A 82 4.09 -8.18 8.60
CA ILE A 82 4.94 -8.80 9.61
C ILE A 82 4.46 -8.46 11.03
N ASP A 83 3.74 -7.34 11.16
CA ASP A 83 3.37 -6.77 12.45
C ASP A 83 1.96 -7.14 12.89
N GLU A 84 1.87 -7.86 14.02
CA GLU A 84 0.58 -8.30 14.60
C GLU A 84 -0.30 -7.11 15.01
N ASP A 85 0.28 -6.09 15.64
CA ASP A 85 -0.46 -4.89 16.08
C ASP A 85 -1.14 -4.19 14.89
N ALA A 86 -0.49 -4.19 13.71
CA ALA A 86 -1.06 -3.60 12.50
C ALA A 86 -2.23 -4.44 11.97
N LEU A 87 -2.10 -5.76 12.00
CA LEU A 87 -3.14 -6.70 11.59
C LEU A 87 -4.34 -6.68 12.54
N GLU A 88 -4.15 -6.44 13.84
CA GLU A 88 -5.27 -6.26 14.79
C GLU A 88 -6.12 -5.05 14.41
N ILE A 89 -5.48 -3.91 14.11
CA ILE A 89 -6.18 -2.70 13.64
C ILE A 89 -6.85 -2.96 12.30
N PHE A 90 -6.19 -3.67 11.38
CA PHE A 90 -6.79 -4.04 10.10
C PHE A 90 -8.02 -4.94 10.29
N ASN A 91 -7.96 -5.94 11.17
CA ASN A 91 -9.11 -6.80 11.46
C ASN A 91 -10.29 -5.98 12.01
N ARG A 92 -10.04 -5.05 12.94
CA ARG A 92 -11.07 -4.14 13.45
C ARG A 92 -11.67 -3.29 12.33
N ASN A 93 -10.85 -2.71 11.45
CA ASN A 93 -11.33 -1.95 10.30
C ASN A 93 -12.18 -2.83 9.34
N ALA A 94 -11.78 -4.08 9.08
CA ALA A 94 -12.54 -4.98 8.22
C ALA A 94 -13.92 -5.32 8.81
N GLU A 95 -13.99 -5.53 10.13
CA GLU A 95 -15.24 -5.74 10.87
C GLU A 95 -16.14 -4.50 10.82
N GLU A 96 -15.61 -3.31 11.10
CA GLU A 96 -16.36 -2.05 11.11
C GLU A 96 -16.91 -1.67 9.72
N PHE A 97 -16.20 -2.02 8.65
CA PHE A 97 -16.66 -1.84 7.27
C PHE A 97 -17.55 -3.00 6.78
N GLU A 98 -17.80 -4.02 7.61
CA GLU A 98 -18.60 -5.21 7.30
C GLU A 98 -18.10 -5.96 6.04
N LEU A 99 -16.78 -6.00 5.83
CA LEU A 99 -16.17 -6.62 4.66
C LEU A 99 -15.93 -8.12 4.89
N THR A 100 -16.51 -8.95 4.04
CA THR A 100 -16.46 -10.42 4.15
C THR A 100 -15.50 -11.08 3.16
N ASN A 101 -14.91 -10.30 2.28
CA ASN A 101 -14.01 -10.72 1.21
C ASN A 101 -12.54 -10.32 1.49
N ILE A 102 -12.16 -10.31 2.77
CA ILE A 102 -10.81 -10.02 3.24
C ILE A 102 -10.30 -11.20 4.07
N ASP A 103 -9.01 -11.52 3.92
CA ASP A 103 -8.27 -12.41 4.80
C ASP A 103 -6.90 -11.81 5.15
N MET A 104 -6.26 -12.30 6.20
CA MET A 104 -5.01 -11.74 6.72
C MET A 104 -4.01 -12.83 7.08
N VAL A 105 -2.75 -12.60 6.75
CA VAL A 105 -1.65 -13.52 7.06
C VAL A 105 -0.49 -12.73 7.67
N GLN A 106 -0.16 -13.06 8.92
CA GLN A 106 1.06 -12.56 9.54
C GLN A 106 2.27 -13.29 8.95
N CYS A 107 3.16 -12.57 8.26
CA CYS A 107 4.40 -13.13 7.73
C CYS A 107 5.44 -12.07 7.39
N ASP A 108 6.70 -12.50 7.27
CA ASP A 108 7.73 -11.71 6.60
C ASP A 108 7.64 -11.93 5.08
N VAL A 109 7.25 -10.88 4.36
CA VAL A 109 7.11 -10.90 2.88
C VAL A 109 8.44 -11.28 2.20
N CYS A 110 9.59 -10.96 2.79
CA CYS A 110 10.90 -11.28 2.25
C CYS A 110 11.24 -12.78 2.34
N LEU A 111 10.52 -13.53 3.18
CA LEU A 111 10.72 -14.96 3.43
C LEU A 111 9.60 -15.82 2.85
N LEU A 112 8.73 -15.24 2.00
CA LEU A 112 7.64 -15.98 1.39
C LEU A 112 8.15 -17.16 0.55
N SER A 113 7.63 -18.33 0.88
CA SER A 113 7.91 -19.54 0.11
C SER A 113 7.27 -19.49 -1.28
N ASN A 114 7.82 -20.27 -2.22
CA ASN A 114 7.26 -20.46 -3.56
C ASN A 114 5.85 -21.11 -3.59
N ARG A 115 5.28 -21.48 -2.43
CA ARG A 115 3.93 -22.06 -2.32
C ARG A 115 2.83 -21.13 -2.82
N MET A 116 3.06 -19.81 -2.80
CA MET A 116 2.10 -18.81 -3.27
C MET A 116 2.40 -18.30 -4.70
N SER A 117 3.29 -18.98 -5.43
CA SER A 117 3.61 -18.62 -6.80
C SER A 117 2.36 -18.76 -7.68
N LYS A 118 1.99 -17.67 -8.37
CA LYS A 118 0.82 -17.59 -9.27
C LYS A 118 -0.51 -17.90 -8.58
N SER A 119 -0.63 -17.63 -7.27
CA SER A 119 -1.87 -17.81 -6.50
C SER A 119 -2.77 -16.58 -6.50
N PHE A 120 -2.29 -15.43 -6.98
CA PHE A 120 -3.00 -14.15 -7.00
C PHE A 120 -3.05 -13.61 -8.43
N ASP A 121 -4.17 -12.99 -8.80
CA ASP A 121 -4.33 -12.31 -10.08
C ASP A 121 -3.60 -10.97 -10.08
N THR A 122 -3.72 -10.24 -8.97
CA THR A 122 -3.20 -8.88 -8.80
C THR A 122 -2.45 -8.76 -7.48
N VAL A 123 -1.34 -8.03 -7.48
CA VAL A 123 -0.62 -7.65 -6.26
C VAL A 123 -0.61 -6.13 -6.17
N ILE A 124 -1.02 -5.60 -5.03
CA ILE A 124 -0.92 -4.19 -4.67
C ILE A 124 -0.02 -4.05 -3.45
N MET A 125 0.65 -2.91 -3.32
CA MET A 125 1.51 -2.64 -2.16
C MET A 125 1.84 -1.16 -2.06
N ASN A 126 2.05 -0.69 -0.84
CA ASN A 126 2.82 0.49 -0.52
C ASN A 126 4.01 0.06 0.37
N PRO A 127 5.08 -0.48 -0.23
CA PRO A 127 6.13 -1.16 0.52
C PRO A 127 7.01 -0.18 1.30
N PRO A 128 7.76 -0.64 2.32
CA PRO A 128 8.82 0.15 2.92
C PRO A 128 9.87 0.54 1.86
N PHE A 129 10.37 1.77 1.92
CA PHE A 129 11.36 2.26 0.96
C PHE A 129 12.78 1.80 1.32
N GLY A 130 13.00 1.29 2.54
CA GLY A 130 14.33 0.91 3.05
C GLY A 130 15.11 2.10 3.61
N THR A 131 14.47 3.26 3.77
CA THR A 131 15.12 4.50 4.20
C THR A 131 15.62 4.45 5.65
N LYS A 132 15.06 3.54 6.46
CA LYS A 132 15.41 3.36 7.88
C LYS A 132 16.45 2.28 8.12
N ASN A 133 16.94 1.64 7.05
CA ASN A 133 17.99 0.60 7.07
C ASN A 133 19.37 1.10 6.60
N ASN A 134 19.67 2.39 6.72
CA ASN A 134 21.03 2.97 6.52
C ASN A 134 21.69 2.63 5.17
N LYS A 135 20.96 2.76 4.05
CA LYS A 135 21.56 2.89 2.72
C LYS A 135 21.19 4.22 2.08
N GLU A 136 21.45 5.30 2.79
CA GLU A 136 21.27 6.66 2.30
C GLU A 136 22.26 6.94 1.16
N LEU A 137 21.77 7.14 -0.06
CA LEU A 137 22.54 7.70 -1.16
C LEU A 137 22.23 9.19 -1.26
N ARG A 138 23.22 10.02 -0.92
CA ARG A 138 23.14 11.47 -1.10
C ARG A 138 23.50 11.80 -2.54
N TYR A 139 22.58 12.44 -3.25
CA TYR A 139 22.82 12.93 -4.61
C TYR A 139 22.85 14.45 -4.61
N ASP A 140 24.00 15.01 -4.95
CA ASP A 140 24.18 16.44 -5.13
C ASP A 140 23.52 16.85 -6.45
N LEU A 141 22.35 17.47 -6.38
CA LEU A 141 21.63 17.91 -7.58
C LEU A 141 22.08 19.35 -7.92
N PRO A 142 22.80 19.55 -9.04
CA PRO A 142 23.22 20.89 -9.45
C PRO A 142 22.04 21.73 -9.91
N ALA A 143 22.17 23.05 -9.76
CA ALA A 143 21.17 24.01 -10.20
C ALA A 143 20.87 23.88 -11.70
N SER A 144 19.75 23.23 -12.02
CA SER A 144 19.35 22.93 -13.41
C SER A 144 18.52 24.04 -14.05
N TYR A 145 17.99 24.99 -13.27
CA TYR A 145 17.13 26.09 -13.74
C TYR A 145 17.58 27.46 -13.23
N LYS A 146 17.31 28.51 -14.03
CA LYS A 146 17.75 29.89 -13.80
C LYS A 146 17.20 30.56 -12.54
N PHE A 147 16.14 30.03 -11.95
CA PHE A 147 15.50 30.59 -10.75
C PHE A 147 15.95 29.90 -9.44
N HIS A 148 16.88 28.94 -9.51
CA HIS A 148 17.43 28.32 -8.31
C HIS A 148 18.31 29.30 -7.54
N LYS A 149 18.02 29.43 -6.23
CA LYS A 149 18.74 30.34 -5.32
C LYS A 149 20.05 29.77 -4.78
N LYS A 150 20.27 28.46 -4.93
CA LYS A 150 21.46 27.74 -4.44
C LYS A 150 22.12 27.02 -5.62
N LYS A 151 23.45 26.89 -5.59
CA LYS A 151 24.25 26.26 -6.65
C LYS A 151 23.99 24.76 -6.78
N SER A 152 23.70 24.11 -5.66
CA SER A 152 23.23 22.73 -5.62
C SER A 152 22.41 22.51 -4.35
N VAL A 153 21.68 21.40 -4.34
CA VAL A 153 20.94 20.91 -3.18
C VAL A 153 21.20 19.42 -3.06
N ASP A 154 21.57 18.99 -1.86
CA ASP A 154 21.55 17.57 -1.52
C ASP A 154 20.08 17.14 -1.48
N ILE A 155 19.75 16.17 -2.32
CA ILE A 155 18.42 15.56 -2.31
C ILE A 155 18.55 14.09 -1.93
N GLU A 156 17.60 13.67 -1.11
CA GLU A 156 17.39 12.27 -0.78
C GLU A 156 16.78 11.59 -2.01
N VAL A 157 17.44 10.54 -2.50
CA VAL A 157 17.01 9.81 -3.69
C VAL A 157 16.97 8.31 -3.41
N ASP A 158 15.83 7.70 -3.71
CA ASP A 158 15.64 6.26 -3.64
C ASP A 158 15.82 5.65 -5.03
N LEU A 159 16.77 4.72 -5.18
CA LEU A 159 17.00 3.99 -6.42
C LEU A 159 16.23 2.66 -6.40
N ILE A 160 15.17 2.58 -7.20
CA ILE A 160 14.48 1.31 -7.46
C ILE A 160 15.19 0.59 -8.61
N ARG A 161 15.89 -0.51 -8.32
CA ARG A 161 16.47 -1.39 -9.33
C ARG A 161 15.55 -2.57 -9.58
N PHE A 162 14.92 -2.61 -10.75
CA PHE A 162 14.27 -3.82 -11.24
C PHE A 162 15.32 -4.77 -11.82
N SER A 163 15.34 -6.02 -11.36
CA SER A 163 16.04 -7.12 -12.01
C SER A 163 15.01 -8.10 -12.56
N PHE A 164 15.07 -8.34 -13.86
CA PHE A 164 14.34 -9.42 -14.53
C PHE A 164 15.22 -10.67 -14.61
#